data_AF-A0A957LDR3-F1
#
_entry.id   AF-A0A957LDR3-F1
#
_cell.length_a   1.000
_cell.length_b   1.000
_cell.length_c   1.000
_cell.angle_alpha   90.00
_cell.angle_beta   90.00
_cell.angle_gamma   90.00
#
_symmetry.space_group_name_H-M   'P 1'
#
loop_
_entity.id
_entity.type
_entity.pdbx_description
1 polymer ?
#
loop_
_entity_poly.entity_id
_entity_poly.type
_entity_poly.pdbx_seq_one_letter_code
_entity_poly.pdbx_strand_id
1 'polypeptide(L)' 'MITKRLLGLGFTAAGLLIIIGLFAIDLLRASDYQGIGPAQRVGLIVGAIIFIVGLTLIPLGNRPA' A
#
# COMPACT_ATOMS: atom_id res chain seq x y z
N MET A 1 -16.05 -14.54 -11.06
CA MET A 1 -15.78 -14.63 -9.61
C MET A 1 -14.41 -14.03 -9.35
N ILE A 2 -14.25 -13.21 -8.32
CA ILE A 2 -12.93 -12.66 -7.94
C ILE A 2 -12.17 -13.75 -7.19
N THR A 3 -10.93 -14.03 -7.59
CA THR A 3 -10.06 -15.00 -6.91
C THR A 3 -9.25 -14.33 -5.81
N LYS A 4 -8.84 -15.08 -4.78
CA LYS A 4 -7.93 -14.59 -3.73
C LYS A 4 -6.62 -14.08 -4.31
N ARG A 5 -6.11 -14.69 -5.39
CA ARG A 5 -4.95 -14.17 -6.13
C ARG A 5 -5.20 -12.79 -6.74
N LEU A 6 -6.34 -12.58 -7.40
CA LEU A 6 -6.68 -11.28 -7.99
C LEU A 6 -6.85 -10.21 -6.91
N LEU A 7 -7.56 -10.56 -5.82
CA LEU A 7 -7.72 -9.66 -4.67
C LEU A 7 -6.37 -9.33 -4.02
N GLY A 8 -5.50 -10.34 -3.88
CA GLY A 8 -4.15 -10.18 -3.35
C GLY A 8 -3.30 -9.23 -4.19
N LEU A 9 -3.27 -9.42 -5.52
CA LEU A 9 -2.59 -8.49 -6.43
C LEU A 9 -3.15 -7.07 -6.32
N GLY A 10 -4.47 -6.92 -6.20
CA GLY A 10 -5.12 -5.62 -6.01
C GLY A 10 -4.67 -4.92 -4.74
N PHE A 11 -4.69 -5.61 -3.60
CA PHE A 11 -4.24 -5.06 -2.31
C PHE A 11 -2.74 -4.78 -2.30
N THR A 12 -1.92 -5.67 -2.85
CA THR A 12 -0.48 -5.45 -2.99
C THR A 12 -0.20 -4.20 -3.81
N ALA A 13 -0.86 -4.03 -4.97
CA ALA A 13 -0.69 -2.84 -5.80
C ALA A 13 -1.16 -1.57 -5.08
N ALA A 14 -2.34 -1.60 -4.43
CA ALA A 14 -2.87 -0.46 -3.69
C ALA A 14 -1.97 -0.02 -2.53
N GLY A 15 -1.50 -0.97 -1.71
CA GLY A 15 -0.59 -0.68 -0.61
C GLY A 15 0.74 -0.11 -1.09
N LEU A 16 1.30 -0.64 -2.17
CA LEU A 16 2.52 -0.14 -2.78
C LEU A 16 2.35 1.29 -3.33
N LEU A 17 1.23 1.57 -4.01
CA LEU A 17 0.91 2.90 -4.53
C LEU A 17 0.74 3.94 -3.42
N ILE A 18 0.13 3.57 -2.28
CA ILE A 18 0.04 4.46 -1.11
C ILE A 18 1.44 4.81 -0.61
N ILE A 19 2.30 3.81 -0.42
CA ILE A 19 3.66 4.01 0.09
C ILE A 19 4.46 4.91 -0.86
N ILE A 20 4.50 4.56 -2.16
CA ILE A 20 5.22 5.34 -3.17
C ILE A 20 4.66 6.76 -3.25
N GLY A 21 3.33 6.92 -3.24
CA GLY A 21 2.68 8.22 -3.30
C GLY A 21 3.05 9.12 -2.13
N LEU A 22 3.12 8.60 -0.91
CA LEU A 22 3.51 9.37 0.27
C LEU A 22 4.97 9.83 0.22
N PHE A 23 5.89 8.96 -0.23
CA PHE A 23 7.28 9.36 -0.47
C PHE A 23 7.42 10.34 -1.63
N ALA A 24 6.63 10.20 -2.69
CA ALA A 24 6.62 11.16 -3.80
C ALA A 24 6.16 12.54 -3.34
N ILE A 25 5.14 12.62 -2.48
CA ILE A 25 4.69 13.89 -1.88
C ILE A 25 5.79 14.51 -1.03
N ASP A 26 6.49 13.72 -0.22
CA ASP A 26 7.61 14.20 0.59
C ASP A 26 8.74 14.76 -0.28
N LEU A 27 9.11 14.06 -1.36
CA LEU A 27 10.12 14.50 -2.33
C LEU A 27 9.73 15.82 -3.01
N LEU A 28 8.45 15.99 -3.38
CA LEU A 28 7.95 17.21 -4.03
C LEU A 28 7.82 18.39 -3.06
N ARG A 29 7.60 18.12 -1.77
CA ARG A 29 7.38 19.14 -0.72
C ARG A 29 8.60 19.44 0.13
N ALA A 30 9.78 18.91 -0.24
CA ALA A 30 11.02 19.02 0.52
C ALA A 30 11.43 20.48 0.87
N SER A 31 10.84 21.49 0.21
CA SER A 31 11.04 22.91 0.50
C SER A 31 10.23 23.47 1.67
N ASP A 32 9.06 22.90 2.00
CA ASP A 32 8.07 23.54 2.88
C ASP A 32 7.99 22.92 4.28
N TYR A 33 8.28 21.62 4.39
CA TYR A 33 8.27 20.87 5.65
C TYR A 33 9.43 19.87 5.63
N GLN A 34 10.22 19.82 6.69
CA GLN A 34 11.23 18.78 6.84
C GLN A 34 10.60 17.48 7.35
N GLY A 35 10.37 16.54 6.43
CA GLY A 35 10.16 15.12 6.70
C GLY A 35 8.72 14.66 6.90
N ILE A 36 8.59 13.37 7.26
CA ILE A 36 7.32 12.64 7.27
C ILE A 36 6.41 13.06 8.45
N GLY A 37 5.34 13.78 8.12
CA GLY A 37 4.35 14.28 9.07
C GLY A 37 3.49 13.17 9.72
N PRO A 38 2.80 13.44 10.85
CA PRO A 38 2.01 12.43 11.58
C PRO A 38 0.98 11.70 10.70
N ALA A 39 0.28 12.43 9.83
CA ALA A 39 -0.70 11.84 8.91
C ALA A 39 -0.04 10.91 7.87
N GLN A 40 1.13 11.28 7.34
CA GLN A 40 1.87 10.43 6.41
C GLN A 40 2.38 9.15 7.11
N ARG A 41 2.81 9.23 8.38
CA ARG A 41 3.20 8.04 9.15
C ARG A 41 2.05 7.04 9.27
N VAL A 42 0.85 7.52 9.60
CA VAL A 42 -0.35 6.68 9.64
C VAL A 42 -0.64 6.10 8.24
N GLY A 43 -0.55 6.93 7.20
CA GLY A 43 -0.72 6.49 5.81
C GLY A 43 0.27 5.38 5.41
N LEU A 44 1.53 5.49 5.82
CA LEU A 44 2.56 4.47 5.57
C LEU A 44 2.26 3.16 6.32
N ILE A 45 1.82 3.24 7.58
CA ILE A 45 1.40 2.06 8.35
C ILE A 45 0.21 1.37 7.68
N VAL A 46 -0.81 2.12 7.29
CA VAL A 46 -1.99 1.59 6.60
C VAL A 46 -1.60 0.98 5.25
N GLY A 47 -0.78 1.67 4.46
CA GLY A 47 -0.26 1.18 3.19
C GLY A 47 0.53 -0.13 3.35
N ALA A 48 1.38 -0.22 4.37
CA ALA A 48 2.13 -1.43 4.69
C ALA A 48 1.22 -2.59 5.09
N ILE A 49 0.20 -2.35 5.92
CA ILE A 49 -0.79 -3.38 6.28
C ILE A 49 -1.52 -3.88 5.03
N ILE A 50 -2.02 -2.98 4.18
CA ILE A 50 -2.72 -3.34 2.94
C ILE A 50 -1.79 -4.16 2.02
N PHE A 51 -0.53 -3.74 1.87
CA PHE A 51 0.47 -4.44 1.07
C PHE A 51 0.72 -5.87 1.59
N ILE A 52 0.95 -6.02 2.89
CA ILE A 52 1.19 -7.31 3.54
C ILE A 52 -0.03 -8.22 3.40
N VAL A 53 -1.24 -7.71 3.65
CA VAL A 53 -2.48 -8.48 3.46
C VAL A 53 -2.62 -8.93 2.00
N GLY A 54 -2.30 -8.07 1.04
CA GLY A 54 -2.28 -8.47 -0.37
C GLY A 54 -1.32 -9.63 -0.65
N LEU A 55 -0.10 -9.55 -0.11
CA LEU A 55 0.91 -10.60 -0.28
C LEU A 55 0.46 -11.94 0.32
N THR A 56 -0.24 -11.95 1.45
CA THR A 56 -0.74 -13.21 2.06
C THR A 56 -1.86 -13.86 1.25
N LEU A 57 -2.59 -13.10 0.42
CA LEU A 57 -3.66 -13.61 -0.42
C LEU A 57 -3.19 -14.23 -1.74
N ILE A 58 -2.07 -13.76 -2.30
CA ILE A 58 -1.48 -14.28 -3.55
C ILE A 58 -1.27 -15.82 -3.53
N PRO A 59 -0.65 -16.43 -2.49
CA PRO A 59 -0.43 -17.87 -2.46
C PRO A 59 -1.71 -18.69 -2.28
N LEU A 60 -2.83 -18.07 -1.84
CA LEU A 60 -4.13 -18.76 -1.71
C LEU A 60 -4.78 -19.09 -3.07
N GLY A 61 -4.24 -18.53 -4.16
CA GLY A 61 -4.54 -18.95 -5.53
C GLY A 61 -5.96 -18.63 -5.99
N ASN A 62 -6.52 -19.54 -6.80
CA ASN A 62 -7.78 -19.33 -7.53
C ASN A 62 -9.04 -19.63 -6.69
N ARG A 63 -8.90 -19.79 -5.38
CA ARG A 63 -10.07 -19.91 -4.50
C ARG A 63 -10.89 -18.61 -4.60
N PRO A 64 -12.24 -18.69 -4.59
CA PRO A 64 -13.07 -17.49 -4.55
C PRO A 64 -12.70 -16.64 -3.33
N ALA A 65 -12.68 -15.32 -3.51
CA ALA A 65 -12.43 -14.34 -2.45
C ALA A 65 -13.47 -14.44 -1.34
#